data_AF-A0A0J7L0L3-F1
#
_entry.id   AF-A0A0J7L0L3-F1
#
_cell.length_a   1.000
_cell.length_b   1.000
_cell.length_c   1.000
_cell.angle_alpha   90.00
_cell.angle_beta   90.00
_cell.angle_gamma   90.00
#
_symmetry.space_group_name_H-M   'P 1'
#
loop_
_entity.id
_entity.type
_entity.pdbx_description
1 polymer ?
#
loop_
_entity_poly.entity_id
_entity_poly.type
_entity_poly.pdbx_seq_one_letter_code
_entity_poly.pdbx_strand_id
1 'polypeptide(L)'
;MACRLLRICRVANNSIKNAQSVSSESADELWKGVTSVSNAGRRRGRAKGLARKRDLNRGQIIGVGKIPIQFPGLNTPVFRGRELLQQQKLPVDPEREEKLATLRQSQTGMKRVKLSPLERGWTSAGMGGRKIGPPDPIGEDTFEGFETWILQNKMITCMTGNLGRKTRISSFVVTGNGNGLAGFALAKAPVGKASLKAAKNRAGQRLIYIPRYKEHTGKEITVNTI
;
A
#
# COMPACT_ATOMS: atom_id res chain seq x y z
N MET A 1 -24.97 66.75 6.07
CA MET A 1 -26.27 66.07 6.07
C MET A 1 -26.37 65.18 4.85
N ALA A 2 -27.05 64.05 5.00
CA ALA A 2 -26.94 62.83 4.20
C ALA A 2 -27.39 62.97 2.73
N CYS A 3 -26.62 62.38 1.82
CA CYS A 3 -27.11 62.00 0.49
C CYS A 3 -26.82 60.52 0.26
N ARG A 4 -27.84 59.69 0.47
CA ARG A 4 -27.84 58.24 0.21
C ARG A 4 -27.84 58.02 -1.31
N LEU A 5 -26.72 57.58 -1.87
CA LEU A 5 -26.70 56.96 -3.19
C LEU A 5 -27.08 55.47 -3.04
N LEU A 6 -28.34 55.15 -3.30
CA LEU A 6 -28.80 53.78 -3.52
C LEU A 6 -28.33 53.33 -4.91
N ARG A 7 -27.23 52.57 -4.96
CA ARG A 7 -26.84 51.83 -6.16
C ARG A 7 -27.73 50.60 -6.26
N ILE A 8 -28.73 50.65 -7.14
CA ILE A 8 -29.52 49.49 -7.54
C ILE A 8 -28.63 48.62 -8.44
N CYS A 9 -27.84 47.72 -7.84
CA CYS A 9 -27.30 46.58 -8.57
C CYS A 9 -28.39 45.50 -8.61
N ARG A 10 -29.16 45.47 -9.71
CA ARG A 10 -29.95 44.29 -10.10
C ARG A 10 -28.97 43.13 -10.30
N VAL A 11 -28.74 42.35 -9.25
CA VAL A 11 -28.18 41.01 -9.40
C VAL A 11 -29.31 40.15 -9.96
N ALA A 12 -29.23 39.85 -11.26
CA ALA A 12 -30.05 38.81 -11.86
C ALA A 12 -29.59 37.47 -11.27
N ASN A 13 -30.18 37.11 -10.12
CA ASN A 13 -30.12 35.76 -9.59
C ASN A 13 -30.90 34.86 -10.55
N ASN A 14 -30.22 34.31 -11.55
CA ASN A 14 -30.71 33.12 -12.24
C ASN A 14 -30.66 31.97 -11.25
N SER A 15 -31.67 31.88 -10.37
CA SER A 15 -31.95 30.65 -9.65
C SER A 15 -32.43 29.64 -10.69
N ILE A 16 -31.53 28.80 -11.18
CA ILE A 16 -31.91 27.55 -11.84
C ILE A 16 -32.47 26.66 -10.74
N LYS A 17 -33.77 26.86 -10.46
CA LYS A 17 -34.58 25.95 -9.66
C LYS A 17 -34.79 24.70 -10.51
N ASN A 18 -34.55 23.54 -9.92
CA ASN A 18 -34.87 22.18 -10.40
C ASN A 18 -33.75 21.38 -11.08
N ALA A 19 -32.57 21.36 -10.47
CA ALA A 19 -31.81 20.13 -10.38
C ALA A 19 -31.39 19.96 -8.92
N GLN A 20 -32.07 19.09 -8.17
CA GLN A 20 -31.36 18.49 -7.04
C GLN A 20 -30.31 17.58 -7.65
N SER A 21 -29.17 18.16 -8.01
CA SER A 21 -27.96 17.39 -8.29
C SER A 21 -27.68 16.63 -7.01
N VAL A 22 -28.05 15.35 -7.01
CA VAL A 22 -27.80 14.37 -5.96
C VAL A 22 -26.39 14.64 -5.43
N SER A 23 -26.30 15.22 -4.24
CA SER A 23 -25.06 15.58 -3.51
C SER A 23 -23.78 15.51 -4.36
N SER A 24 -23.31 16.64 -4.89
CA SER A 24 -22.11 16.73 -5.73
C SER A 24 -20.81 16.57 -4.92
N GLU A 25 -20.74 15.56 -4.06
CA GLU A 25 -19.53 15.20 -3.35
C GLU A 25 -18.58 14.46 -4.28
N SER A 26 -17.29 14.70 -4.09
CA SER A 26 -16.26 13.95 -4.81
C SER A 26 -16.34 12.47 -4.45
N ALA A 27 -15.92 11.60 -5.36
CA ALA A 27 -15.85 10.16 -5.08
C ALA A 27 -15.01 9.87 -3.81
N ASP A 28 -14.01 10.70 -3.52
CA ASP A 28 -13.15 10.56 -2.35
C ASP A 28 -13.88 10.84 -1.04
N GLU A 29 -14.79 11.81 -1.02
CA GLU A 29 -15.64 12.12 0.13
C GLU A 29 -16.66 11.01 0.37
N LEU A 30 -17.32 10.52 -0.68
CA LEU A 30 -18.24 9.39 -0.61
C LEU A 30 -17.53 8.13 -0.07
N TRP A 31 -16.36 7.81 -0.59
CA TRP A 31 -15.56 6.67 -0.12
C TRP A 31 -15.03 6.88 1.29
N LYS A 32 -14.71 8.11 1.70
CA LYS A 32 -14.33 8.43 3.07
C LYS A 32 -15.51 8.16 4.02
N GLY A 33 -16.73 8.51 3.65
CA GLY A 33 -17.93 8.19 4.44
C GLY A 33 -18.09 6.68 4.68
N VAL A 34 -17.87 5.86 3.65
CA VAL A 34 -18.04 4.39 3.73
C VAL A 34 -16.87 3.67 4.42
N THR A 35 -15.63 4.12 4.19
CA THR A 35 -14.42 3.38 4.58
C THR A 35 -13.73 3.93 5.83
N SER A 36 -14.06 5.16 6.23
CA SER A 36 -13.42 5.77 7.38
C SER A 36 -14.15 5.42 8.67
N VAL A 37 -13.38 5.41 9.76
CA VAL A 37 -13.88 5.42 11.12
C VAL A 37 -13.23 6.60 11.82
N SER A 38 -13.78 6.99 12.98
CA SER A 38 -13.13 7.99 13.83
C SER A 38 -11.66 7.64 14.06
N ASN A 39 -10.80 8.65 14.19
CA ASN A 39 -9.36 8.46 14.42
C ASN A 39 -9.09 7.56 15.64
N ALA A 40 -9.92 7.68 16.68
CA ALA A 40 -9.90 6.82 17.86
C ALA A 40 -10.27 5.37 17.52
N GLY A 41 -11.34 5.16 16.74
CA GLY A 41 -11.75 3.83 16.29
C GLY A 41 -10.69 3.13 15.43
N ARG A 42 -10.05 3.87 14.52
CA ARG A 42 -8.96 3.37 13.67
C ARG A 42 -7.78 2.86 14.50
N ARG A 43 -7.35 3.65 15.49
CA ARG A 43 -6.25 3.28 16.40
C ARG A 43 -6.58 2.06 17.27
N ARG A 44 -7.85 1.84 17.59
CA ARG A 44 -8.34 0.67 18.35
C ARG A 44 -8.66 -0.55 17.47
N GLY A 45 -8.38 -0.49 16.17
CA GLY A 45 -8.61 -1.61 15.25
C GLY A 45 -10.05 -1.81 14.82
N ARG A 46 -10.95 -0.85 15.08
CA ARG A 46 -12.36 -0.91 14.63
C ARG A 46 -12.52 -0.81 13.11
N ALA A 47 -11.44 -0.45 12.40
CA ALA A 47 -11.42 -0.39 10.95
C ALA A 47 -11.25 -1.77 10.28
N LYS A 48 -11.10 -2.86 11.06
CA LYS A 48 -10.89 -4.20 10.51
C LYS A 48 -12.19 -4.69 9.87
N GLY A 49 -12.13 -5.06 8.59
CA GLY A 49 -13.27 -5.61 7.84
C GLY A 49 -14.09 -4.60 7.05
N LEU A 50 -13.75 -3.29 7.11
CA LEU A 50 -14.38 -2.29 6.26
C LEU A 50 -14.15 -2.58 4.78
N ALA A 51 -15.13 -2.19 3.97
CA ALA A 51 -15.02 -2.25 2.53
C ALA A 51 -13.79 -1.46 2.05
N ARG A 52 -13.15 -1.96 1.00
CA ARG A 52 -12.04 -1.24 0.36
C ARG A 52 -12.60 -0.29 -0.68
N LYS A 53 -11.97 0.88 -0.78
CA LYS A 53 -12.24 1.84 -1.86
C LYS A 53 -12.07 1.14 -3.21
N ARG A 54 -13.11 1.19 -4.03
CA ARG A 54 -13.09 0.74 -5.42
C ARG A 54 -12.96 1.94 -6.33
N ASP A 55 -12.05 1.85 -7.29
CA ASP A 55 -11.87 2.91 -8.27
C ASP A 55 -12.84 2.70 -9.42
N LEU A 56 -13.87 3.54 -9.47
CA LEU A 56 -14.91 3.51 -10.49
C LEU A 56 -14.42 4.04 -11.83
N ASN A 57 -13.35 4.85 -11.85
CA ASN A 57 -12.81 5.46 -13.07
C ASN A 57 -11.92 4.48 -13.83
N ARG A 58 -11.37 3.47 -13.14
CA ARG A 58 -10.53 2.45 -13.76
C ARG A 58 -11.34 1.60 -14.75
N GLY A 59 -10.92 1.62 -16.01
CA GLY A 59 -11.58 0.90 -17.11
C GLY A 59 -12.65 1.71 -17.85
N GLN A 60 -12.87 2.97 -17.46
CA GLN A 60 -13.70 3.90 -18.24
C GLN A 60 -12.82 4.67 -19.23
N ILE A 61 -13.28 4.79 -20.47
CA ILE A 61 -12.62 5.54 -21.53
C ILE A 61 -13.48 6.77 -21.79
N ILE A 62 -12.84 7.93 -21.92
CA ILE A 62 -13.53 9.20 -22.19
C ILE A 62 -14.24 9.09 -23.55
N GLY A 63 -15.48 9.57 -23.62
CA GLY A 63 -16.29 9.49 -24.84
C GLY A 63 -16.97 8.14 -25.09
N VAL A 64 -16.92 7.22 -24.13
CA VAL A 64 -17.70 5.96 -24.20
C VAL A 64 -18.72 5.90 -23.08
N GLY A 65 -20.00 5.79 -23.46
CA GLY A 65 -21.13 5.72 -22.53
C GLY A 65 -21.95 4.43 -22.68
N LYS A 66 -23.14 4.41 -22.07
CA LYS A 66 -24.12 3.32 -22.25
C LYS A 66 -24.60 3.20 -23.69
N ILE A 67 -24.74 4.34 -24.36
CA ILE A 67 -25.02 4.40 -25.79
C ILE A 67 -23.66 4.52 -26.48
N PRO A 68 -23.25 3.53 -27.29
CA PRO A 68 -22.01 3.60 -28.04
C PRO A 68 -22.18 4.61 -29.18
N ILE A 69 -21.59 5.79 -29.03
CA ILE A 69 -21.57 6.85 -30.05
C ILE A 69 -20.11 7.11 -30.40
N GLN A 70 -19.77 7.17 -31.67
CA GLN A 70 -18.46 7.64 -32.13
C GLN A 70 -18.42 9.16 -32.06
N PHE A 71 -17.47 9.67 -31.28
CA PHE A 71 -17.16 11.08 -31.16
C PHE A 71 -15.78 11.32 -31.79
N PRO A 72 -15.72 11.81 -33.05
CA PRO A 72 -14.45 12.09 -33.72
C PRO A 72 -13.65 13.10 -32.90
N GLY A 73 -12.41 12.76 -32.58
CA GLY A 73 -11.51 13.56 -31.73
C GLY A 73 -11.54 13.21 -30.24
N LEU A 74 -12.44 12.32 -29.78
CA LEU A 74 -12.52 11.88 -28.39
C LEU A 74 -12.29 10.38 -28.23
N ASN A 75 -13.16 9.56 -28.82
CA ASN A 75 -13.03 8.09 -28.76
C ASN A 75 -12.50 7.49 -30.06
N THR A 76 -12.67 8.18 -31.19
CA THR A 76 -12.17 7.81 -32.51
C THR A 76 -11.29 8.92 -33.07
N PRO A 77 -10.33 8.61 -33.95
CA PRO A 77 -9.59 9.64 -34.68
C PRO A 77 -10.54 10.47 -35.55
N VAL A 78 -10.18 11.71 -35.83
CA VAL A 78 -10.98 12.61 -36.68
C VAL A 78 -11.03 12.12 -38.13
N PHE A 79 -9.94 11.52 -38.60
CA PHE A 79 -9.80 11.00 -39.96
C PHE A 79 -9.71 9.47 -39.94
N ARG A 80 -10.41 8.81 -40.87
CA ARG A 80 -10.19 7.40 -41.20
C ARG A 80 -9.71 7.35 -42.66
N GLY A 81 -8.39 7.24 -42.84
CA GLY A 81 -7.80 7.37 -44.18
C GLY A 81 -7.93 8.81 -44.70
N ARG A 82 -8.69 9.00 -45.77
CA ARG A 82 -8.96 10.32 -46.38
C ARG A 82 -10.31 10.93 -45.99
N GLU A 83 -11.15 10.19 -45.28
CA GLU A 83 -12.50 10.60 -44.95
C GLU A 83 -12.59 11.19 -43.54
N LEU A 84 -13.34 12.29 -43.43
CA LEU A 84 -13.73 12.90 -42.16
C LEU A 84 -14.83 12.06 -41.52
N LEU A 85 -14.57 11.52 -40.32
CA LEU A 85 -15.58 10.76 -39.59
C LEU A 85 -16.64 11.68 -38.99
N GLN A 86 -17.90 11.34 -39.20
CA GLN A 86 -19.03 12.01 -38.56
C GLN A 86 -19.46 11.26 -37.30
N GLN A 87 -20.19 11.95 -36.42
CA GLN A 87 -20.77 11.33 -35.24
C GLN A 87 -21.80 10.28 -35.64
N GLN A 88 -21.56 9.02 -35.30
CA GLN A 88 -22.44 7.91 -35.63
C GLN A 88 -22.67 7.02 -34.42
N LYS A 89 -23.88 6.46 -34.30
CA LYS A 89 -24.22 5.47 -33.28
C LYS A 89 -23.74 4.09 -33.74
N LEU A 90 -23.03 3.39 -32.86
CA LEU A 90 -22.56 2.03 -33.13
C LEU A 90 -23.55 0.99 -32.62
N PRO A 91 -23.47 -0.25 -33.13
CA PRO A 91 -24.12 -1.37 -32.47
C PRO A 91 -23.55 -1.57 -31.06
N VAL A 92 -24.35 -2.18 -30.20
CA VAL A 92 -23.94 -2.48 -28.82
C VAL A 92 -23.01 -3.69 -28.84
N ASP A 93 -21.80 -3.52 -28.29
CA ASP A 93 -20.79 -4.58 -28.20
C ASP A 93 -20.90 -5.32 -26.85
N PRO A 94 -21.49 -6.54 -26.79
CA PRO A 94 -21.65 -7.26 -25.52
C PRO A 94 -20.32 -7.65 -24.88
N GLU A 95 -19.31 -8.00 -25.69
CA GLU A 95 -17.98 -8.37 -25.20
C GLU A 95 -17.34 -7.27 -24.33
N ARG A 96 -17.62 -6.01 -24.65
CA ARG A 96 -17.07 -4.87 -23.91
C ARG A 96 -17.66 -4.82 -22.50
N GLU A 97 -18.96 -5.05 -22.38
CA GLU A 97 -19.64 -5.07 -21.08
C GLU A 97 -19.12 -6.22 -20.22
N GLU A 98 -18.88 -7.38 -20.82
CA GLU A 98 -18.27 -8.54 -20.15
C GLU A 98 -16.84 -8.26 -19.68
N LYS A 99 -16.01 -7.63 -20.52
CA LYS A 99 -14.64 -7.18 -20.15
C LYS A 99 -14.69 -6.21 -18.97
N LEU A 100 -15.62 -5.25 -18.98
CA LEU A 100 -15.81 -4.30 -17.88
C LEU A 100 -16.31 -4.98 -16.61
N ALA A 101 -17.22 -5.95 -16.72
CA ALA A 101 -17.71 -6.74 -15.60
C ALA A 101 -16.59 -7.57 -14.97
N THR A 102 -15.73 -8.18 -15.79
CA THR A 102 -14.57 -8.96 -15.33
C THR A 102 -13.56 -8.06 -14.61
N LEU A 103 -13.30 -6.86 -15.14
CA LEU A 103 -12.45 -5.87 -14.47
C LEU A 103 -13.02 -5.47 -13.10
N ARG A 104 -14.32 -5.17 -13.02
CA ARG A 104 -14.99 -4.84 -11.75
C ARG A 104 -14.93 -6.00 -10.75
N GLN A 105 -15.14 -7.22 -11.22
CA GLN A 105 -15.06 -8.41 -10.37
C GLN A 105 -13.63 -8.62 -9.83
N SER A 106 -12.61 -8.35 -10.63
CA SER A 106 -11.20 -8.44 -10.23
C SER A 106 -10.81 -7.46 -9.12
N GLN A 107 -11.54 -6.33 -8.99
CA GLN A 107 -11.32 -5.34 -7.93
C GLN A 107 -11.94 -5.74 -6.58
N THR A 108 -12.89 -6.69 -6.57
CA THR A 108 -13.69 -7.03 -5.39
C THR A 108 -12.92 -7.87 -4.35
N GLY A 109 -11.83 -8.53 -4.73
CA GLY A 109 -11.08 -9.43 -3.86
C GLY A 109 -9.75 -8.88 -3.33
N MET A 110 -9.47 -9.11 -2.04
CA MET A 110 -8.10 -9.03 -1.55
C MET A 110 -7.29 -10.18 -2.16
N LYS A 111 -6.45 -9.88 -3.17
CA LYS A 111 -5.48 -10.84 -3.68
C LYS A 111 -4.53 -11.21 -2.53
N ARG A 112 -4.77 -12.35 -1.89
CA ARG A 112 -3.77 -12.94 -0.96
C ARG A 112 -2.56 -13.25 -1.83
N VAL A 113 -1.43 -12.63 -1.51
CA VAL A 113 -0.16 -12.96 -2.15
C VAL A 113 0.14 -14.41 -1.75
N LYS A 114 -0.05 -15.34 -2.69
CA LYS A 114 0.35 -16.73 -2.50
C LYS A 114 1.88 -16.76 -2.64
N LEU A 115 2.57 -17.05 -1.54
CA LEU A 115 4.00 -17.29 -1.57
C LEU A 115 4.26 -18.69 -2.12
N SER A 116 5.35 -18.83 -2.88
CA SER A 116 5.84 -20.15 -3.28
C SER A 116 6.31 -20.93 -2.04
N PRO A 117 6.36 -22.26 -2.09
CA PRO A 117 6.89 -23.06 -0.98
C PRO A 117 8.33 -22.72 -0.59
N LEU A 118 9.16 -22.29 -1.55
CA LEU A 118 10.58 -21.94 -1.32
C LEU A 118 10.78 -20.60 -0.60
N GLU A 119 9.88 -19.64 -0.81
CA GLU A 119 9.92 -18.31 -0.17
C GLU A 119 9.24 -18.28 1.20
N ARG A 120 8.64 -19.41 1.59
CA ARG A 120 8.01 -19.59 2.89
C ARG A 120 9.08 -19.80 3.95
N GLY A 121 8.80 -19.32 5.16
CA GLY A 121 9.63 -19.62 6.33
C GLY A 121 9.18 -20.91 7.01
N TRP A 122 9.28 -20.96 8.34
CA TRP A 122 8.89 -22.13 9.14
C TRP A 122 7.39 -22.45 9.04
N THR A 123 6.55 -21.42 8.89
CA THR A 123 5.10 -21.57 8.76
C THR A 123 4.59 -20.77 7.56
N SER A 124 3.44 -21.16 7.03
CA SER A 124 2.83 -20.52 5.86
C SER A 124 2.39 -19.08 6.10
N ALA A 125 1.81 -18.82 7.27
CA ALA A 125 1.26 -17.53 7.63
C ALA A 125 2.28 -16.63 8.36
N GLY A 126 3.29 -17.23 8.99
CA GLY A 126 4.30 -16.52 9.77
C GLY A 126 5.40 -15.91 8.90
N MET A 127 6.07 -14.91 9.48
CA MET A 127 7.28 -14.32 8.88
C MET A 127 8.56 -15.02 9.35
N GLY A 128 8.51 -15.82 10.42
CA GLY A 128 9.69 -16.52 10.96
C GLY A 128 10.26 -17.51 9.95
N GLY A 129 11.59 -17.52 9.81
CA GLY A 129 12.33 -18.32 8.82
C GLY A 129 12.37 -17.73 7.41
N ARG A 130 11.74 -16.58 7.13
CA ARG A 130 11.81 -15.95 5.80
C ARG A 130 13.08 -15.13 5.62
N LYS A 131 13.62 -15.16 4.40
CA LYS A 131 14.67 -14.25 3.92
C LYS A 131 14.09 -12.88 3.56
N ILE A 132 14.76 -11.79 3.95
CA ILE A 132 14.39 -10.41 3.55
C ILE A 132 15.34 -9.84 2.50
N GLY A 133 16.61 -10.28 2.52
CA GLY A 133 17.70 -9.71 1.72
C GLY A 133 18.70 -8.91 2.58
N PRO A 134 19.77 -8.35 1.99
CA PRO A 134 20.84 -7.66 2.71
C PRO A 134 20.36 -6.39 3.42
N PRO A 135 21.07 -5.93 4.47
CA PRO A 135 20.82 -4.62 5.08
C PRO A 135 20.97 -3.47 4.08
N ASP A 136 20.28 -2.36 4.35
CA ASP A 136 20.34 -1.20 3.45
C ASP A 136 21.75 -0.59 3.49
N PRO A 137 22.30 -0.11 2.35
CA PRO A 137 23.63 0.50 2.31
C PRO A 137 23.68 1.80 3.13
N ILE A 138 24.84 2.08 3.70
CA ILE A 138 25.08 3.28 4.52
C ILE A 138 26.27 4.04 3.91
N GLY A 139 26.00 5.17 3.26
CA GLY A 139 27.05 5.92 2.56
C GLY A 139 27.65 5.09 1.41
N GLU A 140 28.94 4.79 1.51
CA GLU A 140 29.69 3.98 0.54
C GLU A 140 29.71 2.48 0.91
N ASP A 141 29.33 2.12 2.15
CA ASP A 141 29.36 0.74 2.62
C ASP A 141 28.16 -0.06 2.09
N THR A 142 28.45 -0.96 1.15
CA THR A 142 27.49 -1.94 0.62
C THR A 142 27.65 -3.29 1.32
N PHE A 143 26.55 -3.81 1.86
CA PHE A 143 26.52 -5.11 2.55
C PHE A 143 26.29 -6.26 1.56
N GLU A 144 27.22 -6.43 0.63
CA GLU A 144 27.18 -7.52 -0.35
C GLU A 144 27.46 -8.87 0.31
N GLY A 145 26.77 -9.92 -0.14
CA GLY A 145 26.89 -11.26 0.43
C GLY A 145 26.23 -11.47 1.80
N PHE A 146 25.63 -10.43 2.40
CA PHE A 146 24.86 -10.58 3.63
C PHE A 146 23.43 -11.07 3.36
N GLU A 147 23.06 -12.17 4.00
CA GLU A 147 21.67 -12.61 4.06
C GLU A 147 21.06 -12.25 5.42
N THR A 148 19.78 -11.89 5.41
CA THR A 148 19.03 -11.63 6.65
C THR A 148 17.82 -12.53 6.81
N TRP A 149 17.72 -13.11 8.00
CA TRP A 149 16.75 -14.12 8.37
C TRP A 149 15.92 -13.64 9.56
N ILE A 150 14.60 -13.79 9.46
CA ILE A 150 13.69 -13.42 10.54
C ILE A 150 13.60 -14.57 11.54
N LEU A 151 14.02 -14.37 12.77
CA LEU A 151 13.84 -15.37 13.83
C LEU A 151 12.49 -15.26 14.51
N GLN A 152 12.09 -14.04 14.88
CA GLN A 152 10.81 -13.81 15.54
C GLN A 152 10.14 -12.55 14.99
N ASN A 153 8.84 -12.64 14.73
CA ASN A 153 8.03 -11.49 14.42
C ASN A 153 6.73 -11.55 15.21
N LYS A 154 6.68 -10.86 16.36
CA LYS A 154 5.55 -10.93 17.29
C LYS A 154 4.89 -9.56 17.48
N MET A 155 3.57 -9.56 17.65
CA MET A 155 2.84 -8.38 18.07
C MET A 155 2.94 -8.25 19.59
N ILE A 156 3.42 -7.10 20.08
CA ILE A 156 3.51 -6.74 21.49
C ILE A 156 2.55 -5.59 21.76
N THR A 157 1.99 -5.53 22.95
CA THR A 157 1.07 -4.46 23.35
C THR A 157 1.53 -3.83 24.66
N CYS A 158 1.41 -2.50 24.75
CA CYS A 158 1.76 -1.73 25.95
C CYS A 158 0.59 -0.79 26.30
N MET A 159 0.26 -0.69 27.58
CA MET A 159 -0.77 0.23 28.07
C MET A 159 -0.21 1.65 28.15
N THR A 160 -0.97 2.61 27.62
CA THR A 160 -0.64 4.04 27.64
C THR A 160 -1.84 4.81 28.21
N GLY A 161 -1.60 5.86 28.99
CA GLY A 161 -2.69 6.63 29.63
C GLY A 161 -3.69 7.21 28.61
N ASN A 162 -3.20 7.76 27.50
CA ASN A 162 -4.05 8.48 26.55
C ASN A 162 -4.80 7.55 25.57
N LEU A 163 -4.12 6.54 25.04
CA LEU A 163 -4.66 5.69 23.96
C LEU A 163 -5.12 4.31 24.47
N GLY A 164 -4.84 3.98 25.73
CA GLY A 164 -5.00 2.63 26.26
C GLY A 164 -3.97 1.67 25.65
N ARG A 165 -4.43 0.50 25.19
CA ARG A 165 -3.59 -0.55 24.62
C ARG A 165 -3.01 -0.13 23.26
N LYS A 166 -1.71 0.15 23.22
CA LYS A 166 -0.95 0.46 22.00
C LYS A 166 -0.21 -0.77 21.51
N THR A 167 -0.51 -1.21 20.28
CA THR A 167 0.18 -2.35 19.66
C THR A 167 1.42 -1.91 18.91
N ARG A 168 2.46 -2.74 18.93
CA ARG A 168 3.68 -2.63 18.14
C ARG A 168 4.07 -4.03 17.66
N ILE A 169 4.86 -4.08 16.60
CA ILE A 169 5.46 -5.32 16.10
C ILE A 169 6.92 -5.31 16.53
N SER A 170 7.33 -6.38 17.19
CA SER A 170 8.71 -6.66 17.58
C SER A 170 9.27 -7.70 16.63
N SER A 171 10.32 -7.32 15.94
CA SER A 171 11.02 -8.18 15.01
C SER A 171 12.43 -8.46 15.52
N PHE A 172 12.81 -9.72 15.53
CA PHE A 172 14.13 -10.21 15.86
C PHE A 172 14.73 -10.86 14.60
N VAL A 173 15.85 -10.34 14.16
CA VAL A 173 16.47 -10.66 12.86
C VAL A 173 17.94 -10.96 13.07
N VAL A 174 18.45 -11.90 12.29
CA VAL A 174 19.88 -12.24 12.19
C VAL A 174 20.34 -11.89 10.78
N THR A 175 21.54 -11.34 10.68
CA THR A 175 22.24 -10.98 9.44
C THR A 175 23.59 -11.67 9.43
N GLY A 176 24.02 -12.24 8.31
CA GLY A 176 25.34 -12.85 8.22
C GLY A 176 25.78 -13.12 6.79
N ASN A 177 27.09 -13.22 6.59
CA ASN A 177 27.71 -13.43 5.27
C ASN A 177 28.16 -14.87 5.02
N GLY A 178 27.89 -15.80 5.95
CA GLY A 178 28.34 -17.19 5.88
C GLY A 178 29.83 -17.41 6.22
N ASN A 179 30.61 -16.34 6.40
CA ASN A 179 32.06 -16.37 6.60
C ASN A 179 32.46 -16.08 8.06
N GLY A 180 31.61 -16.47 9.01
CA GLY A 180 31.84 -16.25 10.44
C GLY A 180 31.49 -14.85 10.95
N LEU A 181 31.06 -13.91 10.09
CA LEU A 181 30.47 -12.65 10.55
C LEU A 181 28.95 -12.77 10.61
N ALA A 182 28.41 -12.55 11.80
CA ALA A 182 26.97 -12.54 12.03
C ALA A 182 26.58 -11.47 13.04
N GLY A 183 25.46 -10.82 12.83
CA GLY A 183 24.87 -9.85 13.74
C GLY A 183 23.40 -10.15 13.97
N PHE A 184 22.91 -9.79 15.15
CA PHE A 184 21.49 -9.93 15.47
C PHE A 184 20.96 -8.68 16.13
N ALA A 185 19.70 -8.36 15.88
CA ALA A 185 19.06 -7.21 16.49
C ALA A 185 17.58 -7.40 16.68
N LEU A 186 17.08 -6.73 17.72
CA LEU A 186 15.67 -6.57 18.00
C LEU A 186 15.25 -5.13 17.71
N ALA A 187 14.16 -4.94 16.98
CA ALA A 187 13.54 -3.65 16.78
C ALA A 187 12.02 -3.71 16.93
N LYS A 188 11.43 -2.59 17.37
CA LYS A 188 9.99 -2.46 17.63
C LYS A 188 9.43 -1.27 16.85
N ALA A 189 8.40 -1.48 16.03
CA ALA A 189 7.76 -0.42 15.26
C ALA A 189 6.23 -0.61 15.21
N PRO A 190 5.45 0.44 14.88
CA PRO A 190 4.00 0.29 14.71
C PRO A 190 3.64 -0.55 13.47
N VAL A 191 4.49 -0.56 12.45
CA VAL A 191 4.29 -1.28 11.17
C VAL A 191 5.36 -2.34 11.00
N GLY A 192 4.97 -3.55 10.57
CA GLY A 192 5.88 -4.69 10.47
C GLY A 192 7.03 -4.48 9.48
N LYS A 193 6.77 -3.84 8.33
CA LYS A 193 7.84 -3.50 7.38
C LYS A 193 8.89 -2.57 8.00
N ALA A 194 8.44 -1.60 8.80
CA ALA A 194 9.32 -0.67 9.48
C ALA A 194 10.13 -1.34 10.59
N SER A 195 9.55 -2.28 11.35
CA SER A 195 10.30 -3.02 12.37
C SER A 195 11.36 -3.92 11.74
N LEU A 196 11.04 -4.57 10.63
CA LEU A 196 12.01 -5.39 9.89
C LEU A 196 13.15 -4.56 9.33
N LYS A 197 12.86 -3.42 8.68
CA LYS A 197 13.89 -2.50 8.17
C LYS A 197 14.83 -2.04 9.30
N ALA A 198 14.28 -1.61 10.43
CA ALA A 198 15.06 -1.16 11.57
C ALA A 198 15.89 -2.29 12.21
N ALA A 199 15.33 -3.50 12.32
CA ALA A 199 16.05 -4.66 12.85
C ALA A 199 17.20 -5.06 11.92
N LYS A 200 16.94 -5.10 10.61
CA LYS A 200 17.92 -5.45 9.57
C LYS A 200 19.13 -4.52 9.62
N ASN A 201 18.91 -3.21 9.57
CA ASN A 201 20.00 -2.23 9.52
C ASN A 201 20.76 -2.18 10.86
N ARG A 202 20.07 -2.38 12.00
CA ARG A 202 20.73 -2.49 13.31
C ARG A 202 21.57 -3.76 13.45
N ALA A 203 21.14 -4.87 12.87
CA ALA A 203 21.89 -6.13 12.88
C ALA A 203 23.17 -6.01 12.03
N GLY A 204 23.10 -5.33 10.88
CA GLY A 204 24.28 -5.05 10.04
C GLY A 204 25.34 -4.19 10.72
N GLN A 205 24.96 -3.33 11.67
CA GLN A 205 25.90 -2.51 12.45
C GLN A 205 26.49 -3.25 13.66
N ARG A 206 25.89 -4.36 14.09
CA ARG A 206 26.26 -5.10 15.31
C ARG A 206 26.72 -6.50 14.97
N LEU A 207 27.79 -6.57 14.18
CA LEU A 207 28.40 -7.82 13.76
C LEU A 207 29.33 -8.36 14.83
N ILE A 208 29.33 -9.67 14.97
CA ILE A 208 30.21 -10.45 15.84
C ILE A 208 30.95 -11.42 14.92
N TYR A 209 32.26 -11.50 15.11
CA TYR A 209 33.08 -12.54 14.48
C TYR A 209 33.02 -13.80 15.34
N ILE A 210 32.56 -14.88 14.74
CA ILE A 210 32.46 -16.20 15.36
C ILE A 210 33.65 -17.03 14.84
N PRO A 211 34.64 -17.33 15.69
CA PRO A 211 35.76 -18.17 15.27
C PRO A 211 35.28 -19.60 14.99
N ARG A 212 35.56 -20.08 13.78
CA ARG A 212 35.23 -21.44 13.33
C ARG A 212 36.49 -22.30 13.27
N TYR A 213 36.41 -23.53 13.74
CA TYR A 213 37.42 -24.54 13.50
C TYR A 213 37.18 -25.18 12.13
N LYS A 214 38.20 -25.18 11.27
CA LYS A 214 38.13 -25.72 9.89
C LYS A 214 36.90 -25.22 9.10
N GLU A 215 36.45 -23.99 9.38
CA GLU A 215 35.31 -23.32 8.73
C GLU A 215 33.94 -24.01 8.86
N HIS A 216 33.85 -25.16 9.53
CA HIS A 216 32.61 -25.96 9.61
C HIS A 216 32.02 -26.06 11.02
N THR A 217 32.84 -26.06 12.08
CA THR A 217 32.37 -26.21 13.46
C THR A 217 32.81 -25.04 14.33
N GLY A 218 32.12 -24.84 15.45
CA GLY A 218 32.56 -23.88 16.47
C GLY A 218 33.94 -24.29 16.99
N LYS A 219 34.85 -23.33 17.10
CA LYS A 219 36.09 -23.56 17.83
C LYS A 219 35.77 -23.54 19.32
N GLU A 220 36.25 -24.54 20.06
CA GLU A 220 36.18 -24.51 21.51
C GLU A 220 36.92 -23.27 22.02
N ILE A 221 36.20 -22.42 22.74
CA ILE A 221 36.79 -21.22 23.34
C ILE A 221 37.47 -21.72 24.60
N THR A 222 38.75 -22.05 24.51
CA THR A 222 39.59 -22.25 25.70
C THR A 222 39.66 -20.90 26.42
N VAL A 223 38.80 -20.73 27.41
CA VAL A 223 38.86 -19.58 28.32
C VAL A 223 40.11 -19.85 29.16
N ASN A 224 41.25 -19.31 28.72
CA ASN A 224 42.44 -19.27 29.55
C ASN A 224 42.13 -18.29 30.68
N THR A 225 41.60 -18.82 31.78
CA THR A 225 41.50 -18.13 33.06
C THR A 225 42.92 -17.73 33.44
N ILE A 226 43.15 -16.42 33.57
CA ILE A 226 44.37 -15.86 34.18
C ILE A 226 44.28 -16.08 35.68
#